data_AF-A0A931Y4E4-F1
#
_entry.id   AF-A0A931Y4E4-F1
#
_cell.length_a   1.000
_cell.length_b   1.000
_cell.length_c   1.000
_cell.angle_alpha   90.00
_cell.angle_beta   90.00
_cell.angle_gamma   90.00
#
_symmetry.space_group_name_H-M   'P 1'
#
loop_
_entity.id
_entity.type
_entity.pdbx_description
1 polymer ?
#
loop_
_entity_poly.entity_id
_entity_poly.type
_entity_poly.pdbx_seq_one_letter_code
_entity_poly.pdbx_strand_id
1 'polypeptide(L)'
;QLMTRYVTGQIAAYMEIYEFTQKGVIMGVPDYVPAEIVAGPVTVMPTAFGNFNTGLLNVSKVRTGKVTLCRLAYTGDRYSMHLAVGLARQPRKWEEAGWAPPAPQLPSLEITFDGPIDDFVQKVFGQHYIISYGDNTEAIKDLCRLLSVEII
;
A
#
# COMPACT_ATOMS: atom_id res chain seq x y z
N GLN A 1 -9.55 3.87 2.40
CA GLN A 1 -9.74 4.10 0.95
C GLN A 1 -10.67 5.28 0.72
N LEU A 2 -11.88 5.28 1.30
CA LEU A 2 -12.87 6.37 1.10
C LEU A 2 -12.31 7.76 1.41
N MET A 3 -11.71 7.97 2.58
CA MET A 3 -11.11 9.27 2.96
C MET A 3 -10.13 9.76 1.89
N THR A 4 -9.15 8.95 1.52
CA THR A 4 -8.16 9.25 0.49
C THR A 4 -8.81 9.54 -0.87
N ARG A 5 -9.80 8.74 -1.31
CA ARG A 5 -10.53 8.95 -2.57
C ARG A 5 -11.21 10.32 -2.61
N TYR A 6 -11.91 10.70 -1.55
CA TYR A 6 -12.68 11.94 -1.51
C TYR A 6 -11.79 13.19 -1.43
N VAL A 7 -10.62 13.12 -0.80
CA VAL A 7 -9.71 14.29 -0.70
C VAL A 7 -8.74 14.42 -1.85
N THR A 8 -8.41 13.32 -2.55
CA THR A 8 -7.42 13.33 -3.64
C THR A 8 -8.02 13.17 -5.03
N GLY A 9 -9.24 12.64 -5.14
CA GLY A 9 -9.82 12.25 -6.42
C GLY A 9 -9.11 11.06 -7.10
N GLN A 10 -8.25 10.32 -6.38
CA GLN A 10 -7.58 9.10 -6.87
C GLN A 10 -8.30 7.84 -6.40
N ILE A 11 -8.06 6.70 -7.05
CA ILE A 11 -8.72 5.43 -6.69
C ILE A 11 -8.38 4.90 -5.28
N ALA A 12 -7.32 5.44 -4.65
CA ALA A 12 -6.88 5.09 -3.30
C ALA A 12 -6.63 3.59 -3.14
N ALA A 13 -5.59 3.11 -3.82
CA ALA A 13 -5.28 1.69 -3.89
C ALA A 13 -4.87 1.13 -2.53
N TYR A 14 -5.32 -0.08 -2.27
CA TYR A 14 -4.93 -0.87 -1.11
C TYR A 14 -3.59 -1.58 -1.40
N MET A 15 -2.72 -1.62 -0.39
CA MET A 15 -1.47 -2.40 -0.40
C MET A 15 -1.17 -2.92 1.01
N GLU A 16 -0.43 -4.01 1.09
CA GLU A 16 0.00 -4.66 2.32
C GLU A 16 1.51 -4.53 2.49
N ILE A 17 1.97 -4.38 3.73
CA ILE A 17 3.40 -4.42 4.06
C ILE A 17 3.85 -5.88 4.11
N TYR A 18 4.80 -6.23 3.25
CA TYR A 18 5.42 -7.57 3.23
C TYR A 18 6.75 -7.62 3.98
N GLU A 19 7.54 -6.55 3.91
CA GLU A 19 8.87 -6.51 4.52
C GLU A 19 9.26 -5.08 4.90
N PHE A 20 9.99 -4.94 6.01
CA PHE A 20 10.61 -3.68 6.39
C PHE A 20 12.07 -3.66 5.93
N THR A 21 12.47 -2.56 5.29
CA THR A 21 13.85 -2.33 4.87
C THR A 21 14.49 -1.28 5.76
N GLN A 22 15.81 -1.10 5.65
CA GLN A 22 16.55 -0.08 6.42
C GLN A 22 16.02 1.36 6.24
N LYS A 23 15.26 1.66 5.18
CA LYS A 23 14.79 3.02 4.88
C LYS A 23 13.32 3.09 4.47
N GLY A 24 12.56 2.01 4.67
CA GLY A 24 11.25 1.92 4.02
C GLY A 24 10.63 0.54 4.07
N VAL A 25 9.81 0.21 3.08
CA VAL A 25 9.01 -1.03 3.04
C VAL A 25 8.95 -1.63 1.64
N ILE A 26 8.79 -2.95 1.57
CA ILE A 26 8.21 -3.61 0.39
C ILE A 26 6.72 -3.77 0.66
N MET A 27 5.93 -3.22 -0.26
CA MET A 27 4.49 -3.35 -0.23
C MET A 27 3.98 -4.05 -1.47
N GLY A 28 2.96 -4.88 -1.32
CA GLY A 28 2.36 -5.62 -2.41
C GLY A 28 0.91 -5.97 -2.12
N VAL A 29 0.30 -6.73 -3.02
CA VAL A 29 -1.08 -7.18 -2.84
C VAL A 29 -1.30 -8.49 -3.62
N PRO A 30 -1.82 -9.55 -3.01
CA PRO A 30 -1.93 -10.87 -3.63
C PRO A 30 -3.23 -11.09 -4.41
N ASP A 31 -4.12 -10.12 -4.47
CA ASP A 31 -5.44 -10.28 -5.09
C ASP A 31 -5.67 -9.30 -6.25
N TYR A 32 -5.67 -7.99 -5.97
CA TYR A 32 -6.18 -7.00 -6.90
C TYR A 32 -5.49 -5.63 -6.79
N VAL A 33 -5.18 -5.06 -7.95
CA VAL A 33 -4.90 -3.63 -8.11
C VAL A 33 -5.86 -2.99 -9.12
N PRO A 34 -6.37 -1.78 -8.85
CA PRO A 34 -7.16 -1.05 -9.82
C PRO A 34 -6.32 -0.58 -11.02
N ALA A 35 -6.90 -0.61 -12.21
CA ALA A 35 -6.21 -0.25 -13.46
C ALA A 35 -5.59 1.16 -13.44
N GLU A 36 -6.14 2.09 -12.67
CA GLU A 36 -5.62 3.46 -12.51
C GLU A 36 -4.18 3.49 -11.96
N ILE A 37 -3.80 2.52 -11.12
CA ILE A 37 -2.45 2.46 -10.55
C ILE A 37 -1.51 1.55 -11.34
N VAL A 38 -1.99 0.90 -12.38
CA VAL A 38 -1.19 0.00 -13.21
C VAL A 38 -0.32 0.81 -14.19
N ALA A 39 0.93 0.37 -14.33
CA ALA A 39 1.87 0.84 -15.33
C ALA A 39 1.80 -0.07 -16.56
N GLY A 40 0.98 0.31 -17.54
CA GLY A 40 0.75 -0.47 -18.76
C GLY A 40 -0.56 -1.26 -18.70
N PRO A 41 -0.66 -2.41 -19.39
CA PRO A 41 -1.87 -3.22 -19.38
C PRO A 41 -2.03 -3.98 -18.06
N VAL A 42 -3.29 -4.12 -17.61
CA VAL A 42 -3.64 -5.05 -16.54
C VAL A 42 -3.30 -6.47 -17.00
N THR A 43 -2.51 -7.18 -16.19
CA THR A 43 -2.06 -8.54 -16.46
C THR A 43 -2.56 -9.47 -15.36
N VAL A 44 -3.18 -10.58 -15.77
CA VAL A 44 -3.66 -11.63 -14.87
C VAL A 44 -3.12 -12.98 -15.33
N MET A 45 -2.95 -13.90 -14.39
CA MET A 45 -2.58 -15.29 -14.68
C MET A 45 -3.40 -16.27 -13.83
N PRO A 46 -3.65 -17.50 -14.33
CA PRO A 46 -4.17 -18.57 -13.49
C PRO A 46 -3.19 -18.85 -12.35
N THR A 47 -3.70 -19.14 -11.17
CA THR A 47 -2.85 -19.49 -10.04
C THR A 47 -3.42 -20.61 -9.19
N ALA A 48 -2.53 -21.25 -8.43
CA ALA A 48 -2.85 -22.21 -7.39
C ALA A 48 -2.29 -21.70 -6.05
N PHE A 49 -3.17 -21.48 -5.07
CA PHE A 49 -2.76 -21.12 -3.71
C PHE A 49 -3.26 -22.20 -2.74
N GLY A 50 -2.33 -22.93 -2.11
CA GLY A 50 -2.68 -24.11 -1.31
C GLY A 50 -3.47 -25.14 -2.14
N ASN A 51 -4.69 -25.46 -1.71
CA ASN A 51 -5.57 -26.43 -2.38
C ASN A 51 -6.55 -25.79 -3.39
N PHE A 52 -6.49 -24.47 -3.60
CA PHE A 52 -7.38 -23.76 -4.54
C PHE A 52 -6.71 -23.61 -5.91
N ASN A 53 -7.19 -24.36 -6.91
CA ASN A 53 -6.60 -24.44 -8.25
C ASN A 53 -7.37 -23.71 -9.37
N THR A 54 -8.27 -22.78 -9.01
CA THR A 54 -9.16 -22.10 -9.99
C THR A 54 -9.13 -20.57 -9.90
N GLY A 55 -8.13 -19.99 -9.22
CA GLY A 55 -8.01 -18.54 -9.03
C GLY A 55 -7.37 -17.83 -10.24
N LEU A 56 -7.75 -16.57 -10.43
CA LEU A 56 -7.01 -15.62 -11.27
C LEU A 56 -6.27 -14.65 -10.36
N LEU A 57 -4.98 -14.47 -10.64
CA LEU A 57 -4.09 -13.60 -9.90
C LEU A 57 -3.70 -12.40 -10.74
N ASN A 58 -3.84 -11.20 -10.19
CA ASN A 58 -3.30 -10.00 -10.81
C ASN A 58 -1.78 -9.97 -10.60
N VAL A 59 -1.00 -9.79 -11.68
CA VAL A 59 0.47 -9.67 -11.68
C VAL A 59 0.93 -8.41 -12.39
N SER A 60 0.07 -7.40 -12.42
CA SER A 60 0.33 -6.12 -13.07
C SER A 60 1.45 -5.35 -12.37
N LYS A 61 2.26 -4.64 -13.15
CA LYS A 61 3.23 -3.67 -12.60
C LYS A 61 2.49 -2.43 -12.12
N VAL A 62 2.84 -1.93 -10.95
CA VAL A 62 2.25 -0.72 -10.36
C VAL A 62 3.09 0.50 -10.72
N ARG A 63 2.47 1.66 -10.89
CA ARG A 63 3.16 2.93 -11.18
C ARG A 63 4.07 3.31 -10.01
N THR A 64 5.20 3.91 -10.35
CA THR A 64 6.20 4.40 -9.38
C THR A 64 6.09 5.91 -9.21
N GLY A 65 6.81 6.48 -8.25
CA GLY A 65 6.83 7.92 -7.99
C GLY A 65 6.62 8.26 -6.53
N LYS A 66 6.45 9.56 -6.25
CA LYS A 66 6.11 10.03 -4.90
C LYS A 66 4.75 9.47 -4.49
N VAL A 67 4.62 8.98 -3.27
CA VAL A 67 3.39 8.42 -2.73
C VAL A 67 3.15 8.85 -1.29
N THR A 68 1.87 8.90 -0.91
CA THR A 68 1.40 9.08 0.46
C THR A 68 0.69 7.81 0.90
N LEU A 69 1.09 7.27 2.05
CA LEU A 69 0.51 6.09 2.69
C LEU A 69 -0.37 6.53 3.85
N CYS A 70 -1.56 5.95 3.95
CA CYS A 70 -2.55 6.27 4.98
C CYS A 70 -3.08 4.99 5.63
N ARG A 71 -3.15 4.97 6.96
CA ARG A 71 -3.85 3.94 7.73
C ARG A 71 -4.67 4.59 8.84
N LEU A 72 -5.99 4.51 8.68
CA LEU A 72 -6.91 4.83 9.77
C LEU A 72 -6.91 3.66 10.77
N ALA A 73 -6.74 3.98 12.04
CA ALA A 73 -6.83 3.05 13.15
C ALA A 73 -7.91 3.51 14.13
N TYR A 74 -8.49 2.56 14.85
CA TYR A 74 -9.40 2.82 15.94
C TYR A 74 -8.84 2.16 17.19
N THR A 75 -8.68 2.91 18.27
CA THR A 75 -8.16 2.40 19.54
C THR A 75 -9.10 2.78 20.66
N GLY A 76 -10.06 1.90 20.95
CA GLY A 76 -10.98 2.02 22.09
C GLY A 76 -12.05 3.09 21.91
N ASP A 77 -11.66 4.36 21.96
CA ASP A 77 -12.52 5.55 21.99
C ASP A 77 -12.20 6.59 20.91
N ARG A 78 -11.09 6.43 20.20
CA ARG A 78 -10.60 7.43 19.23
C ARG A 78 -10.10 6.80 17.94
N TYR A 79 -10.17 7.62 16.89
CA TYR A 79 -9.55 7.34 15.60
C TYR A 79 -8.23 8.08 15.47
N SER A 80 -7.25 7.41 14.88
CA SER A 80 -5.96 7.99 14.51
C SER A 80 -5.61 7.64 13.06
N MET A 81 -4.83 8.48 12.40
CA MET A 81 -4.41 8.33 11.01
C MET A 81 -2.88 8.30 10.95
N HIS A 82 -2.34 7.10 10.71
CA HIS A 82 -0.92 6.93 10.42
C HIS A 82 -0.62 7.36 8.99
N LEU A 83 0.26 8.34 8.86
CA LEU A 83 0.52 9.04 7.61
C LEU A 83 2.02 9.08 7.32
N ALA A 84 2.41 8.58 6.15
CA ALA A 84 3.79 8.62 5.71
C ALA A 84 3.90 9.03 4.24
N VAL A 85 5.03 9.63 3.89
CA VAL A 85 5.37 9.99 2.51
C VAL A 85 6.67 9.29 2.13
N GLY A 86 6.73 8.81 0.90
CA GLY A 86 7.93 8.19 0.38
C GLY A 86 8.00 8.19 -1.13
N LEU A 87 9.13 7.72 -1.64
CA LEU A 87 9.36 7.49 -3.06
C LEU A 87 9.20 5.99 -3.35
N ALA A 88 8.14 5.65 -4.08
CA ALA A 88 7.88 4.31 -4.57
C ALA A 88 8.69 4.02 -5.82
N ARG A 89 9.36 2.87 -5.86
CA ARG A 89 10.14 2.35 -6.98
C ARG A 89 9.69 0.94 -7.33
N GLN A 90 10.16 0.45 -8.48
CA GLN A 90 10.03 -0.97 -8.79
C GLN A 90 10.75 -1.77 -7.70
N PRO A 91 10.09 -2.80 -7.13
CA PRO A 91 10.68 -3.57 -6.05
C PRO A 91 11.81 -4.45 -6.58
N ARG A 92 12.74 -4.79 -5.68
CA ARG A 92 13.64 -5.94 -5.88
C ARG A 92 12.83 -7.21 -6.15
N LYS A 93 13.45 -8.24 -6.74
CA LYS A 93 12.82 -9.55 -6.84
C LYS A 93 12.49 -10.08 -5.46
N TRP A 94 11.26 -10.51 -5.26
CA TRP A 94 10.75 -11.09 -4.02
C TRP A 94 9.62 -12.06 -4.36
N GLU A 95 9.27 -12.91 -3.41
CA GLU A 95 8.13 -13.81 -3.53
C GLU A 95 7.43 -13.90 -2.18
N GLU A 96 6.10 -13.99 -2.21
CA GLU A 96 5.32 -14.29 -1.01
C GLU A 96 5.46 -15.77 -0.66
N ALA A 97 5.74 -16.07 0.61
CA ALA A 97 5.87 -17.44 1.07
C ALA A 97 4.51 -18.17 0.95
N GLY A 98 4.52 -19.37 0.39
CA GLY A 98 3.33 -20.22 0.24
C GLY A 98 2.88 -20.45 -1.20
N TRP A 99 3.39 -19.68 -2.17
CA TRP A 99 3.16 -19.95 -3.59
C TRP A 99 3.99 -21.12 -4.12
N ALA A 100 3.40 -21.90 -5.02
CA ALA A 100 4.12 -22.95 -5.74
C ALA A 100 5.16 -22.34 -6.70
N PRO A 101 6.41 -22.83 -6.75
CA PRO A 101 7.40 -22.34 -7.70
C PRO A 101 7.03 -22.64 -9.18
N PRO A 102 7.33 -21.72 -10.12
CA PRO A 102 7.85 -20.38 -9.89
C PRO A 102 6.77 -19.46 -9.30
N ALA A 103 7.08 -18.80 -8.17
CA ALA A 103 6.13 -17.94 -7.50
C ALA A 103 5.78 -16.71 -8.37
N PRO A 104 4.50 -16.30 -8.40
CA PRO A 104 4.08 -15.13 -9.15
C PRO A 104 4.70 -13.87 -8.57
N GLN A 105 5.03 -12.92 -9.44
CA GLN A 105 5.49 -11.60 -9.03
C GLN A 105 4.27 -10.71 -8.78
N LEU A 106 3.91 -10.55 -7.51
CA LEU A 106 2.74 -9.79 -7.11
C LEU A 106 2.90 -8.29 -7.44
N PRO A 107 1.81 -7.57 -7.77
CA PRO A 107 1.80 -6.13 -7.89
C PRO A 107 2.39 -5.51 -6.63
N SER A 108 3.49 -4.78 -6.77
CA SER A 108 4.26 -4.33 -5.62
C SER A 108 5.11 -3.10 -5.89
N LEU A 109 5.52 -2.45 -4.80
CA LEU A 109 6.37 -1.28 -4.75
C LEU A 109 7.38 -1.43 -3.62
N GLU A 110 8.61 -1.00 -3.87
CA GLU A 110 9.57 -0.74 -2.79
C GLU A 110 9.56 0.77 -2.52
N ILE A 111 9.21 1.15 -1.30
CA ILE A 111 8.98 2.55 -0.93
C ILE A 111 10.05 2.95 0.06
N THR A 112 10.84 3.97 -0.28
CA THR A 112 11.76 4.63 0.67
C THR A 112 11.05 5.82 1.29
N PHE A 113 10.96 5.89 2.62
CA PHE A 113 10.30 7.00 3.31
C PHE A 113 11.18 8.25 3.35
N ASP A 114 10.54 9.41 3.36
CA ASP A 114 11.23 10.70 3.54
C ASP A 114 11.71 10.89 4.99
N GLY A 115 10.96 10.34 5.94
CA GLY A 115 11.25 10.38 7.37
C GLY A 115 11.98 9.13 7.88
N PRO A 116 12.35 9.11 9.17
CA PRO A 116 12.97 7.95 9.80
C PRO A 116 12.07 6.72 9.76
N ILE A 117 12.62 5.58 9.35
CA ILE A 117 11.86 4.31 9.31
C ILE A 117 11.39 3.89 10.71
N ASP A 118 12.21 4.14 11.74
CA ASP A 118 11.89 3.77 13.12
C ASP A 118 10.61 4.48 13.59
N ASP A 119 10.43 5.74 13.22
CA ASP A 119 9.22 6.50 13.55
C ASP A 119 7.97 5.88 12.93
N PHE A 120 8.07 5.35 11.71
CA PHE A 120 6.98 4.66 11.03
C PHE A 120 6.68 3.31 11.68
N VAL A 121 7.70 2.48 11.88
CA VAL A 121 7.55 1.09 12.37
C VAL A 121 6.91 1.06 13.76
N GLN A 122 7.30 1.97 14.65
CA GLN A 122 6.75 2.06 16.02
C GLN A 122 5.26 2.45 16.05
N LYS A 123 4.70 2.94 14.94
CA LYS A 123 3.32 3.42 14.83
C LYS A 123 2.48 2.57 13.87
N VAL A 124 2.91 1.36 13.52
CA VAL A 124 2.15 0.50 12.62
C VAL A 124 0.91 -0.07 13.32
N PHE A 125 -0.28 0.28 12.81
CA PHE A 125 -1.58 -0.22 13.32
C PHE A 125 -2.11 -1.46 12.58
N GLY A 126 -1.28 -2.09 11.74
CA GLY A 126 -1.62 -3.27 10.95
C GLY A 126 -0.91 -3.28 9.60
N GLN A 127 -1.01 -4.40 8.91
CA GLN A 127 -0.31 -4.63 7.63
C GLN A 127 -0.86 -3.80 6.46
N HIS A 128 -2.13 -3.39 6.49
CA HIS A 128 -2.79 -2.79 5.32
C HIS A 128 -2.75 -1.27 5.34
N TYR A 129 -2.30 -0.68 4.22
CA TYR A 129 -2.29 0.78 4.01
C TYR A 129 -2.92 1.14 2.68
N ILE A 130 -3.35 2.40 2.60
CA ILE A 130 -3.92 2.99 1.41
C ILE A 130 -2.90 3.92 0.79
N ILE A 131 -2.62 3.72 -0.49
CA ILE A 131 -1.66 4.51 -1.25
C ILE A 131 -2.39 5.49 -2.16
N SER A 132 -1.88 6.72 -2.21
CA SER A 132 -2.17 7.73 -3.23
C SER A 132 -0.87 8.28 -3.79
N TYR A 133 -0.85 8.63 -5.07
CA TYR A 133 0.30 9.24 -5.74
C TYR A 133 0.41 10.73 -5.41
N GLY A 134 1.64 11.22 -5.29
CA GLY A 134 1.96 12.56 -4.81
C GLY A 134 2.09 12.65 -3.29
N ASP A 135 2.43 13.85 -2.83
CA ASP A 135 2.34 14.23 -1.41
C ASP A 135 0.95 14.84 -1.17
N ASN A 136 0.06 14.06 -0.56
CA ASN A 136 -1.31 14.44 -0.25
C ASN A 136 -1.49 14.72 1.24
N THR A 137 -0.39 14.90 1.98
CA THR A 137 -0.43 14.96 3.45
C THR A 137 -1.28 16.11 3.96
N GLU A 138 -1.23 17.27 3.32
CA GLU A 138 -2.00 18.44 3.70
C GLU A 138 -3.51 18.16 3.61
N ALA A 139 -3.99 17.69 2.46
CA ALA A 139 -5.40 17.36 2.27
C ALA A 139 -5.92 16.32 3.28
N ILE A 140 -5.09 15.32 3.64
CA ILE A 140 -5.45 14.31 4.63
C ILE A 140 -5.46 14.91 6.04
N LYS A 141 -4.48 15.75 6.39
CA LYS A 141 -4.42 16.46 7.68
C LYS A 141 -5.61 17.39 7.85
N ASP A 142 -6.02 18.10 6.80
CA ASP A 142 -7.20 18.95 6.78
C ASP A 142 -8.48 18.16 7.07
N LEU A 143 -8.67 17.02 6.39
CA LEU A 143 -9.80 16.14 6.67
C LEU A 143 -9.77 15.59 8.11
N CYS A 144 -8.61 15.16 8.58
CA CYS A 144 -8.48 14.63 9.95
C CYS A 144 -8.79 15.70 11.00
N ARG A 145 -8.39 16.96 10.79
CA ARG A 145 -8.78 18.09 11.65
C ARG A 145 -10.30 18.27 11.72
N LEU A 146 -10.99 18.21 10.58
CA LEU A 146 -12.45 18.36 10.53
C LEU A 146 -13.19 17.22 11.24
N LEU A 147 -12.62 16.02 11.21
CA LEU A 147 -13.21 14.81 11.78
C LEU A 147 -12.73 14.50 13.21
N SER A 148 -11.88 15.36 13.79
CA SER A 148 -11.23 15.11 15.09
C SER A 148 -10.46 13.77 15.13
N VAL A 149 -9.77 13.44 14.04
CA VAL A 149 -8.88 12.28 13.92
C VAL A 149 -7.46 12.71 14.20
N GLU A 150 -6.78 12.04 15.12
CA GLU A 150 -5.38 12.33 15.46
C GLU A 150 -4.44 11.92 14.30
N ILE A 151 -3.45 12.75 13.98
CA ILE A 151 -2.38 12.39 13.04
C ILE A 151 -1.21 11.85 13.83
N ILE A 152 -0.68 10.71 13.37
CA ILE A 152 0.42 9.95 13.98
C ILE A 152 1.48 9.62 12.94
#